data_AF-A0A0F9MWS4-F1
#
_entry.id   AF-A0A0F9MWS4-F1
#
_cell.length_a   1.000
_cell.length_b   1.000
_cell.length_c   1.000
_cell.angle_alpha   90.00
_cell.angle_beta   90.00
_cell.angle_gamma   90.00
#
_symmetry.space_group_name_H-M   'P 1'
#
loop_
_entity.id
_entity.type
_entity.pdbx_description
1 polymer ?
#
loop_
_entity_poly.entity_id
_entity_poly.type
_entity_poly.pdbx_seq_one_letter_code
_entity_poly.pdbx_strand_id
1 'polypeptide(L)'
;MSVYGEWQDALMATTSSVEIDLGRDYEWVQIYIPTISSANISFKVAENAAATYRTLGSGSQVITAGLGGFTTVATIGGFRYIQIISSQTQSNVTFRIRGSRR
;
A
#
# COMPACT_ATOMS: atom_id res chain seq x y z
N MET A 1 -19.05 -3.82 12.88
CA MET A 1 -19.36 -2.74 11.90
C MET A 1 -18.03 -2.34 11.33
N SER A 2 -17.79 -2.55 10.03
CA SER A 2 -16.46 -2.30 9.46
C SER A 2 -16.13 -0.81 9.50
N VAL A 3 -14.95 -0.49 10.02
CA VAL A 3 -14.43 0.88 10.11
C VAL A 3 -13.45 1.07 8.95
N TYR A 4 -13.64 2.15 8.19
CA TYR A 4 -12.75 2.54 7.10
C TYR A 4 -12.04 3.84 7.46
N GLY A 5 -10.76 3.90 7.08
CA GLY A 5 -10.02 5.16 7.06
C GLY A 5 -10.31 5.97 5.80
N GLU A 6 -9.83 7.21 5.81
CA GLU A 6 -9.85 8.08 4.63
C GLU A 6 -8.92 7.54 3.54
N TRP A 7 -9.24 7.86 2.29
CA TRP A 7 -8.34 7.59 1.17
C TRP A 7 -7.13 8.52 1.21
N GLN A 8 -5.95 7.93 1.09
CA GLN A 8 -4.66 8.59 1.02
C GLN A 8 -4.04 8.36 -0.36
N ASP A 9 -3.46 9.42 -0.92
CA ASP A 9 -2.74 9.36 -2.18
C ASP A 9 -1.26 9.03 -1.91
N ALA A 10 -0.71 8.10 -2.67
CA ALA A 10 0.66 7.63 -2.55
C ALA A 10 1.38 7.76 -3.89
N LEU A 11 2.20 8.80 -4.02
CA LEU A 11 3.03 8.99 -5.20
C LEU A 11 4.16 7.96 -5.22
N MET A 12 4.32 7.29 -6.35
CA MET A 12 5.42 6.39 -6.65
C MET A 12 6.21 6.93 -7.84
N ALA A 13 7.44 7.39 -7.55
CA ALA A 13 8.38 7.90 -8.55
C ALA A 13 9.55 6.94 -8.83
N THR A 14 9.65 5.84 -8.07
CA THR A 14 10.66 4.80 -8.25
C THR A 14 10.05 3.41 -7.99
N THR A 15 10.74 2.52 -7.28
CA THR A 15 10.25 1.21 -6.83
C THR A 15 9.52 1.27 -5.48
N SER A 16 9.49 2.43 -4.82
CA SER A 16 8.78 2.62 -3.56
C SER A 16 7.99 3.92 -3.58
N SER A 17 6.84 3.93 -2.91
CA SER A 17 6.04 5.14 -2.72
C SER A 17 6.62 6.05 -1.64
N VAL A 18 6.09 7.27 -1.54
CA VAL A 18 6.18 8.05 -0.30
C VAL A 18 5.55 7.29 0.87
N GLU A 19 5.94 7.66 2.09
CA GLU A 19 5.30 7.19 3.33
C GLU A 19 3.80 7.53 3.33
N ILE A 20 2.99 6.57 3.75
CA ILE A 20 1.55 6.71 3.89
C ILE A 20 1.19 6.54 5.36
N ASP A 21 0.54 7.55 5.91
CA ASP A 21 -0.04 7.52 7.24
C ASP A 21 -1.56 7.28 7.14
N LEU A 22 -2.03 6.14 7.64
CA LEU A 22 -3.47 5.80 7.67
C LEU A 22 -4.23 6.52 8.81
N GLY A 23 -3.53 7.25 9.68
CA GLY A 23 -4.03 7.98 10.84
C GLY A 23 -4.30 7.11 12.07
N ARG A 24 -4.46 5.79 11.90
CA ARG A 24 -4.72 4.79 12.95
C ARG A 24 -4.18 3.42 12.50
N ASP A 25 -4.14 2.47 13.42
CA ASP A 25 -3.76 1.09 13.13
C ASP A 25 -4.92 0.33 12.45
N TYR A 26 -4.61 -0.32 11.32
CA TYR A 26 -5.57 -1.14 10.58
C TYR A 26 -5.03 -2.54 10.33
N GLU A 27 -5.92 -3.53 10.34
CA GLU A 27 -5.59 -4.92 10.02
C GLU A 27 -5.44 -5.12 8.51
N TRP A 28 -6.26 -4.42 7.72
CA TRP A 28 -6.27 -4.49 6.26
C TRP A 28 -6.18 -3.11 5.62
N VAL A 29 -5.76 -3.08 4.37
CA VAL A 29 -5.80 -1.90 3.50
C VAL A 29 -6.54 -2.23 2.22
N GLN A 30 -7.34 -1.28 1.75
CA GLN A 30 -7.87 -1.31 0.40
C GLN A 30 -7.01 -0.40 -0.46
N ILE A 31 -6.47 -0.94 -1.55
CA ILE A 31 -5.60 -0.21 -2.48
C ILE A 31 -6.29 -0.14 -3.84
N TYR A 32 -6.29 1.05 -4.43
CA TYR A 32 -6.51 1.27 -5.86
C TYR A 32 -5.15 1.35 -6.54
N ILE A 33 -4.92 0.43 -7.46
CA ILE A 33 -3.74 0.36 -8.29
C ILE A 33 -4.11 0.98 -9.64
N PRO A 34 -3.49 2.11 -10.02
CA PRO A 34 -3.72 2.72 -11.33
C PRO A 34 -3.16 1.82 -12.44
N THR A 35 -3.53 2.14 -13.67
CA THR A 35 -2.95 1.48 -14.86
C THR A 35 -1.44 1.68 -14.89
N ILE A 36 -0.70 0.58 -14.83
CA ILE A 36 0.76 0.53 -15.02
C ILE A 36 1.09 -0.53 -16.08
N SER A 37 2.29 -0.51 -16.65
CA SER A 37 2.67 -1.46 -17.70
C SER A 37 2.67 -2.91 -17.18
N SER A 38 3.48 -3.17 -16.15
CA SER A 38 3.47 -4.40 -15.37
C SER A 38 4.34 -4.23 -14.13
N ALA A 39 3.90 -4.70 -12.97
CA ALA A 39 4.75 -4.85 -11.79
C ALA A 39 4.06 -5.73 -10.74
N ASN A 40 4.86 -6.30 -9.84
CA ASN A 40 4.35 -6.88 -8.61
C ASN A 40 4.35 -5.82 -7.52
N ILE A 41 3.19 -5.57 -6.93
CA ILE A 41 2.99 -4.64 -5.83
C ILE A 41 2.96 -5.41 -4.52
N SER A 42 3.70 -4.93 -3.54
CA SER A 42 3.70 -5.44 -2.16
C SER A 42 3.77 -4.27 -1.18
N PHE A 43 3.77 -4.56 0.13
CA PHE A 43 3.76 -3.52 1.16
C PHE A 43 4.89 -3.74 2.16
N LYS A 44 5.47 -2.64 2.61
CA LYS A 44 6.24 -2.57 3.85
C LYS A 44 5.46 -1.77 4.88
N VAL A 45 5.73 -2.06 6.14
CA VAL A 45 5.07 -1.44 7.29
C VAL A 45 6.08 -0.94 8.30
N ALA A 46 5.69 0.05 9.09
CA ALA A 46 6.48 0.62 10.17
C ALA A 46 5.60 0.89 11.40
N GLU A 47 6.22 0.83 12.58
CA GLU A 47 5.54 1.09 13.87
C GLU A 47 5.44 2.59 14.17
N ASN A 48 6.35 3.39 13.61
CA ASN A 48 6.41 4.84 13.81
C ASN A 48 6.63 5.56 12.47
N ALA A 49 6.22 6.82 12.40
CA ALA A 49 6.48 7.69 11.25
C ALA A 49 7.99 7.81 10.97
N ALA A 50 8.36 7.84 9.70
CA ALA A 50 9.75 7.91 9.23
C ALA A 50 10.70 6.83 9.80
N ALA A 51 10.15 5.73 10.31
CA ALA A 51 10.95 4.64 10.88
C ALA A 51 11.44 3.67 9.79
N THR A 52 12.22 2.67 10.21
CA THR A 52 12.67 1.60 9.32
C THR A 52 11.49 0.72 8.91
N TYR A 53 11.15 0.78 7.63
CA TYR A 53 10.11 -0.05 7.02
C TYR A 53 10.56 -1.51 6.90
N ARG A 54 9.78 -2.43 7.46
CA ARG A 54 9.98 -3.87 7.31
C ARG A 54 9.00 -4.45 6.30
N THR A 55 9.44 -5.46 5.56
CA THR A 55 8.53 -6.27 4.75
C THR A 55 7.55 -6.97 5.67
N LEU A 56 6.27 -7.00 5.29
CA LEU A 56 5.33 -7.93 5.88
C LEU A 56 5.91 -9.35 5.73
N GLY A 57 5.88 -10.17 6.76
CA GLY A 57 6.43 -11.53 6.71
C GLY A 57 5.59 -12.43 5.79
N SER A 58 5.26 -13.63 6.26
CA SER A 58 4.35 -14.58 5.60
C SER A 58 2.94 -14.03 5.27
N GLY A 59 2.62 -12.80 5.65
CA GLY A 59 1.41 -12.06 5.26
C GLY A 59 1.58 -11.04 4.12
N SER A 60 2.77 -10.91 3.52
CA SER A 60 2.97 -9.99 2.39
C SER A 60 2.27 -10.51 1.15
N GLN A 61 1.15 -9.87 0.81
CA GLN A 61 0.45 -10.16 -0.43
C GLN A 61 1.17 -9.50 -1.60
N VAL A 62 1.51 -10.31 -2.59
CA VAL A 62 2.02 -9.84 -3.87
C VAL A 62 0.84 -9.71 -4.81
N ILE A 63 0.59 -8.49 -5.27
CA ILE A 63 -0.47 -8.16 -6.20
C ILE A 63 0.17 -7.91 -7.57
N THR A 64 -0.16 -8.76 -8.55
CA THR A 64 0.28 -8.53 -9.92
C THR A 64 -0.56 -7.42 -10.53
N ALA A 65 0.10 -6.30 -10.83
CA ALA A 65 -0.48 -5.14 -11.45
C ALA A 65 -0.10 -5.06 -12.92
N GLY A 66 -0.99 -4.50 -13.72
CA GLY A 66 -0.84 -4.35 -15.17
C GLY A 66 -1.84 -3.36 -15.72
N LEU A 67 -2.20 -3.54 -16.99
CA LEU A 67 -3.10 -2.62 -17.68
C LEU A 67 -4.53 -2.69 -17.10
N GLY A 68 -5.19 -1.53 -16.99
CA GLY A 68 -6.61 -1.44 -16.60
C GLY A 68 -6.84 -1.38 -15.10
N GLY A 69 -6.29 -0.36 -14.43
CA GLY A 69 -6.26 -0.18 -12.96
C GLY A 69 -7.47 -0.71 -12.18
N PHE A 70 -7.21 -1.28 -11.00
CA PHE A 70 -8.19 -2.02 -10.22
C PHE A 70 -8.02 -1.81 -8.72
N THR A 71 -9.02 -2.21 -7.95
CA THR A 71 -9.00 -2.12 -6.48
C THR A 71 -8.91 -3.51 -5.87
N THR A 72 -8.06 -3.68 -4.86
CA THR A 72 -7.96 -4.93 -4.09
C THR A 72 -7.73 -4.65 -2.60
N VAL A 73 -7.78 -5.69 -1.77
CA VAL A 73 -7.53 -5.61 -0.33
C VAL A 73 -6.29 -6.41 0.01
N ALA A 74 -5.42 -5.82 0.82
CA ALA A 74 -4.24 -6.46 1.37
C ALA A 74 -4.25 -6.45 2.90
N THR A 75 -3.66 -7.47 3.52
CA THR A 75 -3.48 -7.54 4.97
C THR A 75 -2.18 -6.85 5.33
N ILE A 76 -2.24 -5.95 6.32
CA ILE A 76 -1.05 -5.28 6.85
C ILE A 76 -0.76 -5.66 8.30
N GLY A 77 -1.72 -6.23 9.03
CA GLY A 77 -1.46 -6.82 10.34
C GLY A 77 -1.39 -5.83 11.50
N GLY A 78 -2.14 -4.72 11.44
CA GLY A 78 -2.30 -3.80 12.58
C GLY A 78 -1.30 -2.65 12.57
N PHE A 79 -0.93 -2.13 11.40
CA PHE A 79 -0.01 -1.00 11.29
C PHE A 79 -0.71 0.25 10.78
N ARG A 80 -0.13 1.39 11.12
CA ARG A 80 -0.56 2.72 10.68
C ARG A 80 0.27 3.25 9.52
N TYR A 81 1.58 3.03 9.55
CA TYR A 81 2.53 3.55 8.56
C TYR A 81 2.90 2.47 7.57
N ILE A 82 2.67 2.77 6.29
CA ILE A 82 2.88 1.81 5.21
C ILE A 82 3.62 2.46 4.04
N GLN A 83 4.25 1.61 3.24
CA GLN A 83 4.88 1.99 1.99
C GLN A 83 4.55 0.96 0.93
N ILE A 84 4.15 1.42 -0.25
CA ILE A 84 3.87 0.55 -1.40
C ILE A 84 5.20 0.28 -2.09
N ILE A 85 5.49 -0.99 -2.33
CA ILE A 85 6.69 -1.45 -3.03
C ILE A 85 6.26 -2.02 -4.37
N SER A 86 6.96 -1.62 -5.42
CA SER A 86 6.82 -2.15 -6.75
C SER A 86 8.08 -2.89 -7.16
N SER A 87 7.92 -4.02 -7.86
CA SER A 87 9.05 -4.78 -8.40
C SER A 87 9.73 -4.09 -9.59
N GLN A 88 9.15 -3.02 -10.13
CA GLN A 88 9.69 -2.24 -11.24
C GLN A 88 9.54 -0.75 -10.96
N THR A 89 10.48 0.05 -11.46
CA THR A 89 10.42 1.52 -11.37
C THR A 89 9.16 2.05 -12.04
N GLN A 90 8.39 2.86 -11.31
CA GLN A 90 7.25 3.60 -11.85
C GLN A 90 7.63 5.06 -12.08
N SER A 91 7.03 5.70 -13.09
CA SER A 91 7.28 7.12 -13.40
C SER A 91 6.08 7.98 -12.99
N ASN A 92 6.13 8.53 -11.77
CA ASN A 92 5.13 9.44 -11.20
C ASN A 92 3.69 8.89 -11.25
N VAL A 93 3.50 7.69 -10.71
CA VAL A 93 2.21 7.02 -10.64
C VAL A 93 1.61 7.20 -9.25
N THR A 94 0.36 7.64 -9.16
CA THR A 94 -0.33 7.83 -7.87
C THR A 94 -1.25 6.65 -7.57
N PHE A 95 -0.93 5.91 -6.52
CA PHE A 95 -1.80 4.91 -5.93
C PHE A 95 -2.74 5.56 -4.94
N ARG A 96 -3.91 4.96 -4.70
CA ARG A 96 -4.78 5.37 -3.58
C ARG A 96 -4.93 4.24 -2.60
N ILE A 97 -4.92 4.53 -1.32
CA ILE A 97 -5.01 3.51 -0.28
C ILE A 97 -5.79 4.01 0.91
N ARG A 98 -6.53 3.11 1.56
CA ARG A 98 -7.20 3.39 2.84
C ARG A 98 -7.11 2.21 3.77
N GLY A 99 -7.09 2.49 5.07
CA GLY A 99 -7.20 1.47 6.10
C GLY A 99 -8.61 0.90 6.20
N SER A 100 -8.72 -0.37 6.58
CA SER A 100 -9.99 -1.01 6.92
C SER A 100 -9.84 -2.00 8.07
N ARG A 101 -10.84 -2.04 8.94
CA ARG A 101 -10.95 -2.97 10.08
C ARG A 101 -12.37 -3.51 10.15
N ARG A 102 -12.53 -4.78 10.55
CA ARG A 102 -13.82 -5.45 10.69
C ARG A 102 -14.29 -5.46 12.13
#